data_AF-A0A554INE0-F1
#
_entry.id   AF-A0A554INE0-F1
#
_cell.length_a   1.000
_cell.length_b   1.000
_cell.length_c   1.000
_cell.angle_alpha   90.00
_cell.angle_beta   90.00
_cell.angle_gamma   90.00
#
_symmetry.space_group_name_H-M   'P 1'
#
loop_
_entity.id
_entity.type
_entity.pdbx_description
1 polymer ?
#
loop_
_entity_poly.entity_id
_entity_poly.type
_entity_poly.pdbx_seq_one_letter_code
_entity_poly.pdbx_strand_id
1 'polypeptide(L)'
;MQSRFIRGLKGLELEEQILNASAVIALIGTLLPWVSGEWFGELDRTHTAFGFYTSFLGLSIFLLLLSILLLTLVPLAGGPVLIPKRFREYLRLFAALQAMILTFAVLSVLTRFTFQYTRMEVRFGIFITLIGCAVTCLYSFLRLQEYRRSLGQELFHHPDDDPIPLQRREVMSPPPPPPPPPPPAVEEHPLYP
;
A
#
# COMPACT_ATOMS: atom_id res chain seq x y z
N MET A 1 -15.54 9.45 12.69
CA MET A 1 -14.09 9.37 12.36
C MET A 1 -13.72 8.05 11.69
N GLN A 2 -14.08 6.88 12.22
CA GLN A 2 -13.82 5.57 11.59
C GLN A 2 -14.28 5.46 10.11
N SER A 3 -15.43 6.04 9.76
CA SER A 3 -15.95 6.02 8.39
C SER A 3 -15.09 6.80 7.37
N ARG A 4 -14.34 7.83 7.81
CA ARG A 4 -13.43 8.58 6.92
C ARG A 4 -12.14 7.80 6.66
N PHE A 5 -11.60 7.14 7.69
CA PHE A 5 -10.41 6.29 7.56
C PHE A 5 -10.64 5.08 6.64
N ILE A 6 -11.74 4.36 6.83
CA ILE A 6 -12.07 3.19 6.00
C ILE A 6 -12.37 3.61 4.55
N ARG A 7 -13.02 4.77 4.36
CA ARG A 7 -13.26 5.33 3.02
C ARG A 7 -11.96 5.81 2.36
N GLY A 8 -11.03 6.37 3.13
CA GLY A 8 -9.69 6.73 2.67
C GLY A 8 -8.89 5.50 2.25
N LEU A 9 -8.92 4.42 3.03
CA LEU A 9 -8.27 3.15 2.71
C LEU A 9 -8.82 2.52 1.42
N LYS A 10 -10.14 2.56 1.20
CA LYS A 10 -10.75 2.07 -0.04
C LYS A 10 -10.48 2.94 -1.27
N GLY A 11 -10.11 4.21 -1.06
CA GLY A 11 -9.74 5.14 -2.13
C GLY A 11 -8.26 5.11 -2.48
N LEU A 12 -7.44 4.36 -1.75
CA LEU A 12 -6.03 4.17 -2.07
C LEU A 12 -5.88 3.31 -3.33
N GLU A 13 -4.85 3.62 -4.11
CA GLU A 13 -4.41 2.77 -5.21
C GLU A 13 -4.18 1.34 -4.72
N LEU A 14 -4.56 0.37 -5.54
CA LEU A 14 -4.50 -1.05 -5.22
C LEU A 14 -3.08 -1.47 -4.78
N GLU A 15 -2.05 -0.86 -5.37
CA GLU A 15 -0.65 -1.08 -4.99
C GLU A 15 -0.33 -0.63 -3.55
N GLU A 16 -0.87 0.51 -3.11
CA GLU A 16 -0.70 0.98 -1.72
C GLU A 16 -1.42 0.06 -0.73
N GLN A 17 -2.58 -0.46 -1.13
CA GLN A 17 -3.33 -1.40 -0.31
C GLN A 17 -2.54 -2.70 -0.12
N ILE A 18 -1.96 -3.26 -1.19
CA ILE A 18 -1.14 -4.48 -1.11
C ILE A 18 0.14 -4.23 -0.31
N LEU A 19 0.79 -3.08 -0.50
CA LEU A 19 1.99 -2.72 0.26
C LEU A 19 1.69 -2.68 1.77
N ASN A 20 0.62 -1.99 2.17
CA ASN A 20 0.24 -1.92 3.58
C ASN A 20 -0.25 -3.26 4.14
N ALA A 21 -1.03 -4.02 3.36
CA ALA A 21 -1.51 -5.33 3.76
C ALA A 21 -0.33 -6.30 4.00
N SER A 22 0.64 -6.34 3.09
CA SER A 22 1.84 -7.16 3.25
C SER A 22 2.70 -6.72 4.45
N ALA A 23 2.83 -5.42 4.70
CA ALA A 23 3.55 -4.91 5.86
C ALA A 23 2.84 -5.28 7.19
N VAL A 24 1.50 -5.24 7.23
CA VAL A 24 0.71 -5.72 8.37
C VAL A 24 0.87 -7.23 8.57
N ILE A 25 0.81 -8.01 7.50
CA ILE A 25 1.03 -9.47 7.56
C ILE A 25 2.44 -9.78 8.08
N ALA A 26 3.46 -9.06 7.61
CA ALA A 26 4.83 -9.21 8.09
C ALA A 26 4.93 -8.88 9.59
N LEU A 27 4.25 -7.81 10.03
CA LEU A 27 4.24 -7.38 11.43
C LEU A 27 3.54 -8.41 12.33
N ILE A 28 2.41 -8.98 11.89
CA ILE A 28 1.77 -10.12 12.56
C ILE A 28 2.71 -11.33 12.59
N GLY A 29 3.45 -11.58 11.50
CA GLY A 29 4.50 -12.60 11.42
C GLY A 29 5.56 -12.50 12.52
N THR A 30 5.94 -11.29 12.92
CA THR A 30 6.91 -11.08 14.02
C THR A 30 6.35 -11.43 15.40
N LEU A 31 5.02 -11.35 15.58
CA LEU A 31 4.34 -11.70 16.83
C LEU A 31 4.10 -13.21 16.96
N LEU A 32 4.14 -13.93 15.84
CA LEU A 32 3.98 -15.37 15.83
C LEU A 32 5.26 -16.09 16.31
N PRO A 33 5.14 -17.35 16.77
CA PRO A 33 6.30 -18.15 17.15
C PRO A 33 7.28 -18.31 16.00
N TRP A 34 8.55 -18.00 16.24
CA TRP A 34 9.64 -18.18 15.29
C TRP A 34 10.40 -19.48 15.55
N VAL A 35 10.55 -19.83 16.82
CA VAL A 35 11.24 -21.03 17.27
C VAL A 35 10.45 -21.67 18.41
N SER A 36 10.45 -22.98 18.44
CA SER A 36 9.96 -23.79 19.56
C SER A 36 10.99 -24.86 19.86
N GLY A 37 11.16 -25.19 21.12
CA GLY A 37 11.98 -26.33 21.50
C GLY A 37 12.25 -26.38 22.99
N GLU A 38 12.83 -27.49 23.40
CA GLU A 38 13.32 -27.68 24.76
C GLU A 38 14.75 -27.12 24.87
N TRP A 39 14.93 -26.20 25.82
CA TRP A 39 16.23 -25.60 26.11
C TRP A 39 16.62 -25.99 27.55
N PHE A 40 17.75 -26.69 27.71
CA PHE A 40 18.28 -27.17 29.01
C PHE A 40 17.28 -27.96 29.89
N GLY A 41 16.40 -28.76 29.28
CA GLY A 41 15.47 -29.63 30.02
C GLY A 41 14.29 -28.90 30.68
N GLU A 42 14.14 -27.60 30.43
CA GLU A 42 12.89 -26.89 30.68
C GLU A 42 11.85 -27.27 29.61
N LEU A 43 10.57 -27.32 30.00
CA LEU A 43 9.42 -27.61 29.14
C LEU A 43 9.46 -26.79 27.84
N ASP A 44 8.93 -27.39 26.78
CA ASP A 44 8.86 -26.84 25.42
C ASP A 44 8.33 -25.39 25.42
N ARG A 45 9.22 -24.40 25.21
CA ARG A 45 8.87 -22.98 25.18
C ARG A 45 8.93 -22.45 23.76
N THR A 46 7.85 -21.76 23.37
CA THR A 46 7.78 -21.04 22.10
C THR A 46 8.33 -19.63 22.26
N HIS A 47 9.29 -19.26 21.42
CA HIS A 47 9.84 -17.92 21.36
C HIS A 47 9.38 -17.19 20.09
N THR A 48 8.85 -15.98 20.28
CA THR A 48 8.49 -15.04 19.20
C THR A 48 9.73 -14.27 18.74
N ALA A 49 9.58 -13.35 17.76
CA ALA A 49 10.69 -12.51 17.29
C ALA A 49 11.36 -11.68 18.40
N PHE A 50 10.63 -11.39 19.48
CA PHE A 50 11.11 -10.61 20.62
C PHE A 50 11.78 -11.46 21.70
N GLY A 51 11.58 -12.78 21.65
CA GLY A 51 12.26 -13.72 22.53
C GLY A 51 13.58 -14.17 21.94
N PHE A 52 14.42 -14.79 22.78
CA PHE A 52 15.62 -15.52 22.37
C PHE A 52 16.78 -14.64 21.84
N TYR A 53 17.83 -15.29 21.32
CA TYR A 53 19.04 -14.65 20.79
C TYR A 53 18.80 -13.71 19.60
N THR A 54 17.65 -13.83 18.92
CA THR A 54 17.26 -13.00 17.78
C THR A 54 16.44 -11.78 18.16
N SER A 55 16.18 -11.55 19.45
CA SER A 55 15.33 -10.45 19.96
C SER A 55 15.69 -9.07 19.41
N PHE A 56 16.99 -8.72 19.38
CA PHE A 56 17.45 -7.44 18.84
C PHE A 56 17.14 -7.28 17.35
N LEU A 57 17.34 -8.34 16.55
CA LEU A 57 17.03 -8.34 15.13
C LEU A 57 15.52 -8.32 14.89
N GLY A 58 14.74 -9.11 15.64
CA GLY A 58 13.29 -9.14 15.57
C GLY A 58 12.65 -7.79 15.90
N LEU A 59 13.13 -7.12 16.97
CA LEU A 59 12.68 -5.77 17.33
C LEU A 59 13.06 -4.75 16.25
N SER A 60 14.25 -4.86 15.66
CA SER A 60 14.67 -3.99 14.55
C SER A 60 13.76 -4.17 13.33
N ILE A 61 13.44 -5.41 12.95
CA ILE A 61 12.50 -5.72 11.87
C ILE A 61 11.11 -5.14 12.18
N PHE A 62 10.63 -5.33 13.41
CA PHE A 62 9.33 -4.79 13.85
C PHE A 62 9.28 -3.26 13.73
N LEU A 63 10.31 -2.55 14.20
CA LEU A 63 10.36 -1.09 14.11
C LEU A 63 10.43 -0.60 12.66
N LEU A 64 11.17 -1.29 11.79
CA LEU A 64 11.21 -0.97 10.35
C LEU A 64 9.83 -1.15 9.70
N LEU A 65 9.15 -2.27 9.95
CA LEU A 65 7.79 -2.51 9.43
C LEU A 65 6.78 -1.48 9.98
N LEU A 66 6.88 -1.16 11.28
CA LEU A 66 6.06 -0.14 11.90
C LEU A 66 6.31 1.24 11.27
N SER A 67 7.57 1.59 10.98
CA SER A 67 7.91 2.85 10.31
C SER A 67 7.32 2.94 8.90
N ILE A 68 7.32 1.83 8.14
CA ILE A 68 6.70 1.76 6.80
C ILE A 68 5.19 2.05 6.89
N LEU A 69 4.52 1.47 7.88
CA LEU A 69 3.10 1.69 8.14
C LEU A 69 2.81 3.10 8.65
N LEU A 70 3.66 3.67 9.50
CA LEU A 70 3.49 5.06 9.95
C LEU A 70 3.65 6.04 8.79
N LEU A 71 4.59 5.78 7.88
CA LEU A 71 4.77 6.59 6.67
C LEU A 71 3.52 6.59 5.78
N THR A 72 2.67 5.57 5.82
CA THR A 72 1.38 5.53 5.09
C THR A 72 0.22 6.09 5.90
N LEU A 73 0.11 5.70 7.16
CA LEU A 73 -1.02 6.04 8.02
C LEU A 73 -1.04 7.52 8.45
N VAL A 74 0.12 8.12 8.74
CA VAL A 74 0.21 9.52 9.17
C VAL A 74 -0.38 10.51 8.14
N PRO A 75 0.03 10.48 6.85
CA PRO A 75 -0.59 11.37 5.86
C PRO A 75 -2.06 11.02 5.59
N LEU A 76 -2.45 9.75 5.69
CA LEU A 76 -3.85 9.33 5.52
C LEU A 76 -4.75 9.86 6.65
N ALA A 77 -4.22 9.98 7.86
CA ALA A 77 -4.89 10.54 9.02
C ALA A 77 -5.04 12.07 8.97
N GLY A 78 -4.46 12.75 7.96
CA GLY A 78 -4.39 14.21 7.90
C GLY A 78 -3.31 14.79 8.81
N GLY A 79 -2.30 14.00 9.20
CA GLY A 79 -1.18 14.45 10.00
C GLY A 79 -0.20 15.35 9.22
N PRO A 80 0.73 16.02 9.92
CA PRO A 80 1.74 16.86 9.28
C PRO A 80 2.64 16.03 8.36
N VAL A 81 2.93 16.56 7.18
CA VAL A 81 3.86 15.94 6.23
C VAL A 81 5.29 16.20 6.72
N LEU A 82 5.80 15.30 7.56
CA LEU A 82 7.15 15.40 8.14
C LEU A 82 8.26 15.21 7.10
N ILE A 83 7.99 14.50 6.01
CA ILE A 83 8.99 14.13 5.01
C ILE A 83 8.53 14.58 3.62
N PRO A 84 9.39 15.26 2.83
CA PRO A 84 9.08 15.62 1.46
C PRO A 84 8.72 14.37 0.64
N LYS A 85 7.66 14.48 -0.18
CA LYS A 85 7.12 13.37 -1.01
C LYS A 85 8.21 12.62 -1.78
N ARG A 86 9.23 13.34 -2.27
CA ARG A 86 10.35 12.78 -3.04
C ARG A 86 11.15 11.73 -2.27
N PHE A 87 11.44 11.97 -0.99
CA PHE A 87 12.26 11.07 -0.18
C PHE A 87 11.47 9.93 0.47
N ARG A 88 10.15 10.07 0.57
CA ARG A 88 9.26 9.08 1.22
C ARG A 88 9.35 7.70 0.56
N GLU A 89 9.33 7.63 -0.77
CA GLU A 89 9.38 6.35 -1.49
C GLU A 89 10.75 5.67 -1.38
N TYR A 90 11.85 6.45 -1.38
CA TYR A 90 13.19 5.91 -1.15
C TYR A 90 13.34 5.36 0.27
N LEU A 91 12.87 6.09 1.29
CA LEU A 91 12.91 5.64 2.68
C LEU A 91 12.09 4.36 2.86
N ARG A 92 10.92 4.28 2.24
CA ARG A 92 10.07 3.10 2.28
C ARG A 92 10.78 1.88 1.68
N LEU A 93 11.37 2.03 0.49
CA LEU A 93 12.12 0.96 -0.16
C LEU A 93 13.34 0.54 0.68
N PHE A 94 14.12 1.50 1.19
CA PHE A 94 15.30 1.22 2.00
C PHE A 94 14.93 0.49 3.29
N ALA A 95 13.87 0.92 3.99
CA ALA A 95 13.37 0.24 5.18
C ALA A 95 12.88 -1.17 4.86
N ALA A 96 12.16 -1.37 3.75
CA ALA A 96 11.68 -2.69 3.33
C ALA A 96 12.83 -3.64 2.97
N LEU A 97 13.84 -3.14 2.25
CA LEU A 97 15.04 -3.89 1.90
C LEU A 97 15.85 -4.28 3.16
N GLN A 98 16.03 -3.33 4.08
CA GLN A 98 16.71 -3.58 5.35
C GLN A 98 15.97 -4.64 6.18
N ALA A 99 14.65 -4.55 6.26
CA ALA A 99 13.82 -5.53 6.97
C ALA A 99 13.94 -6.93 6.34
N MET A 100 13.98 -7.03 5.00
CA MET A 100 14.19 -8.29 4.29
C MET A 100 15.57 -8.88 4.61
N ILE A 101 16.64 -8.09 4.52
CA ILE A 101 18.02 -8.55 4.82
C ILE A 101 18.12 -9.02 6.26
N LEU A 102 17.56 -8.27 7.22
CA LEU A 102 17.54 -8.67 8.63
C LEU A 102 16.74 -9.97 8.84
N THR A 103 15.64 -10.16 8.11
CA THR A 103 14.85 -11.40 8.18
C THR A 103 15.66 -12.61 7.69
N PHE A 104 16.43 -12.46 6.60
CA PHE A 104 17.37 -13.51 6.16
C PHE A 104 18.50 -13.75 7.17
N ALA A 105 19.04 -12.69 7.78
CA ALA A 105 20.07 -12.81 8.81
C ALA A 105 19.57 -13.59 10.02
N VAL A 106 18.36 -13.28 10.51
CA VAL A 106 17.68 -14.07 11.54
C VAL A 106 17.52 -15.51 11.11
N LEU A 107 16.97 -15.77 9.92
CA LEU A 107 16.72 -17.12 9.44
C LEU A 107 18.03 -17.95 9.38
N SER A 108 19.13 -17.33 8.97
CA SER A 108 20.47 -17.93 8.97
C SER A 108 20.93 -18.30 10.39
N VAL A 109 20.78 -17.37 11.35
CA VAL A 109 21.09 -17.62 12.76
C VAL A 109 20.23 -18.75 13.33
N LEU A 110 18.91 -18.71 13.10
CA LEU A 110 17.99 -19.74 13.58
C LEU A 110 18.28 -21.12 12.98
N THR A 111 18.59 -21.17 11.69
CA THR A 111 18.97 -22.42 11.00
C THR A 111 20.24 -23.00 11.60
N ARG A 112 21.26 -22.17 11.85
CA ARG A 112 22.50 -22.60 12.52
C ARG A 112 22.23 -23.14 13.93
N PHE A 113 21.41 -22.45 14.72
CA PHE A 113 21.03 -22.91 16.06
C PHE A 113 20.25 -24.23 16.02
N THR A 114 19.33 -24.36 15.07
CA THR A 114 18.52 -25.57 14.87
C THR A 114 19.40 -26.78 14.55
N PHE A 115 20.47 -26.62 13.76
CA PHE A 115 21.41 -27.71 13.51
C PHE A 115 22.28 -28.07 14.71
N GLN A 116 22.51 -27.14 15.64
CA GLN A 116 23.29 -27.39 16.85
C GLN A 116 22.47 -28.10 17.94
N TYR A 117 21.17 -27.83 18.00
CA TYR A 117 20.27 -28.40 19.02
C TYR A 117 19.16 -29.21 18.35
N THR A 118 19.26 -30.54 18.42
CA THR A 118 18.36 -31.49 17.73
C THR A 118 16.88 -31.37 18.13
N ARG A 119 16.57 -30.67 19.24
CA ARG A 119 15.20 -30.47 19.76
C ARG A 119 14.64 -29.05 19.49
N MET A 120 15.35 -28.23 18.73
CA MET A 120 14.87 -26.90 18.31
C MET A 120 14.24 -27.01 16.92
N GLU A 121 13.05 -26.41 16.74
CA GLU A 121 12.33 -26.38 15.47
C GLU A 121 12.02 -24.94 15.06
N VAL A 122 12.26 -24.63 13.78
CA VAL A 122 11.84 -23.36 13.18
C VAL A 122 10.33 -23.41 12.90
N ARG A 123 9.59 -22.41 13.39
CA ARG A 123 8.13 -22.30 13.25
C ARG A 123 7.75 -21.36 12.12
N PHE A 124 6.46 -21.34 11.78
CA PHE A 124 5.94 -20.64 10.60
C PHE A 124 6.04 -19.10 10.65
N GLY A 125 6.18 -18.49 11.82
CA GLY A 125 6.19 -17.03 11.97
C GLY A 125 7.32 -16.35 11.17
N ILE A 126 8.50 -16.97 11.11
CA ILE A 126 9.62 -16.42 10.33
C ILE A 126 9.34 -16.45 8.82
N PHE A 127 8.68 -17.51 8.32
CA PHE A 127 8.34 -17.63 6.90
C PHE A 127 7.25 -16.64 6.49
N ILE A 128 6.24 -16.44 7.34
CA ILE A 128 5.21 -15.40 7.11
C ILE A 128 5.86 -14.01 7.07
N THR A 129 6.76 -13.73 8.02
CA THR A 129 7.51 -12.47 8.05
C THR A 129 8.33 -12.30 6.77
N LEU A 130 9.04 -13.35 6.33
CA LEU A 130 9.86 -13.33 5.12
C LEU A 130 9.03 -13.05 3.86
N ILE A 131 7.90 -13.75 3.68
CA ILE A 131 7.00 -13.55 2.54
C ILE A 131 6.42 -12.13 2.58
N GLY A 132 5.98 -11.67 3.75
CA GLY A 132 5.48 -10.31 3.94
C GLY A 132 6.52 -9.26 3.57
N CYS A 133 7.74 -9.36 4.11
CA CYS A 133 8.86 -8.49 3.75
C CYS A 133 9.20 -8.52 2.26
N ALA A 134 9.11 -9.70 1.62
CA ALA A 134 9.35 -9.84 0.19
C ALA A 134 8.33 -9.11 -0.66
N VAL A 135 7.04 -9.29 -0.35
CA VAL A 135 5.95 -8.57 -1.03
C VAL A 135 6.08 -7.06 -0.77
N THR A 136 6.31 -6.63 0.47
CA THR A 136 6.47 -5.21 0.80
C THR A 136 7.65 -4.59 0.05
N CYS A 137 8.79 -5.28 -0.07
CA CYS A 137 9.95 -4.81 -0.80
C CYS A 137 9.66 -4.69 -2.31
N LEU A 138 9.02 -5.69 -2.91
CA LEU A 138 8.65 -5.67 -4.33
C LEU A 138 7.71 -4.50 -4.65
N TYR A 139 6.64 -4.33 -3.88
CA TYR A 139 5.68 -3.25 -4.11
C TYR A 139 6.28 -1.86 -3.81
N SER A 140 7.16 -1.74 -2.83
CA SER A 140 7.91 -0.49 -2.61
C SER A 140 8.81 -0.15 -3.80
N PHE A 141 9.38 -1.16 -4.45
CA PHE A 141 10.22 -0.97 -5.63
C PHE A 141 9.41 -0.58 -6.87
N LEU A 142 8.28 -1.26 -7.13
CA LEU A 142 7.37 -0.91 -8.23
C LEU A 142 6.88 0.54 -8.10
N ARG A 143 6.51 0.95 -6.88
CA ARG A 143 6.09 2.32 -6.62
C ARG A 143 7.20 3.35 -6.85
N LEU A 144 8.44 3.00 -6.51
CA LEU A 144 9.58 3.85 -6.85
C LEU A 144 9.77 3.96 -8.36
N GLN A 145 9.55 2.89 -9.12
CA GLN A 145 9.63 2.94 -10.59
C GLN A 145 8.52 3.81 -11.18
N GLU A 146 7.28 3.68 -10.69
CA GLU A 146 6.17 4.52 -11.12
C GLU A 146 6.43 6.00 -10.85
N TYR A 147 6.92 6.32 -9.65
CA TYR A 147 7.33 7.69 -9.30
C TYR A 147 8.45 8.23 -10.22
N ARG A 148 9.43 7.40 -10.59
CA ARG A 148 10.47 7.81 -11.55
C ARG A 148 9.91 8.02 -12.95
N ARG A 149 8.92 7.22 -13.35
CA ARG A 149 8.24 7.34 -14.64
C ARG A 149 7.41 8.61 -14.70
N SER A 150 6.67 8.95 -13.65
CA SER A 150 5.86 10.17 -13.58
C SER A 150 6.74 11.42 -13.62
N LEU A 151 7.88 11.43 -12.92
CA LEU A 151 8.86 12.52 -12.99
C LEU A 151 9.40 12.74 -14.42
N GLY A 152 9.63 11.65 -15.16
CA GLY A 152 10.03 11.74 -16.56
C GLY A 152 8.95 12.40 -17.41
N GLN A 153 7.69 12.01 -17.23
CA GLN A 153 6.55 12.59 -17.95
C GLN A 153 6.35 14.06 -17.62
N GLU A 154 6.46 14.45 -16.35
CA GLU A 154 6.38 15.86 -15.91
C GLU A 154 7.47 16.72 -16.54
N LEU A 155 8.68 16.19 -16.74
CA LEU A 155 9.79 16.94 -17.35
C LEU A 155 9.59 17.20 -18.84
N PHE A 156 8.88 16.31 -19.54
CA PHE A 156 8.61 16.41 -20.98
C PHE A 156 7.21 16.94 -21.31
N HIS A 157 6.33 17.15 -20.33
CA HIS A 157 5.10 17.92 -20.54
C HIS A 157 5.44 19.39 -20.68
N HIS A 158 5.23 19.93 -21.89
CA HIS A 158 5.30 21.36 -22.08
C HIS A 158 4.12 22.03 -21.36
N PRO A 159 4.34 23.16 -20.67
CA PRO A 159 3.29 23.90 -19.96
C PRO A 159 2.18 24.43 -20.90
N ASP A 160 2.39 24.37 -22.22
CA ASP A 160 1.41 24.77 -23.22
C ASP A 160 0.40 23.65 -23.58
N ASP A 161 0.64 22.41 -23.14
CA ASP A 161 -0.25 21.26 -23.35
C ASP A 161 -1.22 21.03 -22.19
N ASP A 162 -1.32 21.96 -21.21
CA ASP A 162 -2.41 21.93 -20.25
C ASP A 162 -3.73 21.98 -21.04
N PRO A 163 -4.54 20.89 -21.09
CA PRO A 163 -5.89 21.05 -21.55
C PRO A 163 -6.51 22.01 -20.56
N ILE A 164 -6.82 23.22 -21.03
CA ILE A 164 -7.75 24.17 -20.39
C ILE A 164 -8.72 23.31 -19.62
N PRO A 165 -8.80 23.40 -18.27
CA PRO A 165 -9.64 22.52 -17.51
C PRO A 165 -10.98 22.59 -18.20
N LEU A 166 -11.41 21.48 -18.81
CA LEU A 166 -12.76 21.31 -19.28
C LEU A 166 -13.55 21.31 -18.00
N GLN A 167 -13.79 22.53 -17.50
CA GLN A 167 -14.77 22.95 -16.55
C GLN A 167 -15.93 22.08 -16.91
N ARG A 168 -16.13 21.05 -16.07
CA ARG A 168 -17.14 20.01 -16.20
C ARG A 168 -18.30 20.67 -16.91
N ARG A 169 -18.38 20.47 -18.22
CA ARG A 169 -19.47 21.01 -19.01
C ARG A 169 -20.58 20.15 -18.45
N GLU A 170 -21.30 20.71 -17.48
CA GLU A 170 -22.63 20.25 -17.18
C GLU A 170 -23.21 20.02 -18.55
N VAL A 171 -23.46 18.75 -18.84
CA VAL A 171 -24.24 18.36 -19.99
C VAL A 171 -25.60 18.96 -19.66
N MET A 172 -25.75 20.27 -19.89
CA MET A 172 -27.03 20.89 -20.14
C MET A 172 -27.52 20.12 -21.34
N SER A 173 -28.40 19.16 -21.05
CA SER A 173 -29.32 18.60 -22.02
C SER A 173 -29.78 19.77 -22.90
N PRO A 174 -29.63 19.69 -24.24
CA PRO A 174 -30.11 20.74 -25.11
C PRO A 174 -31.59 21.00 -24.77
N PRO A 175 -32.04 22.26 -24.70
CA PRO A 175 -33.44 22.55 -24.46
C PRO A 175 -34.28 21.81 -25.50
N PRO A 176 -35.43 21.21 -25.11
CA PRO A 176 -36.26 20.47 -26.03
C PRO A 176 -36.61 21.36 -27.23
N PRO A 177 -36.61 20.82 -28.46
CA PRO A 177 -36.92 21.59 -29.65
C PRO A 177 -38.29 22.27 -29.48
N PRO A 178 -38.45 23.53 -29.93
CA PRO A 178 -39.73 24.20 -29.85
C PRO A 178 -40.79 23.38 -30.57
N PRO A 179 -42.04 23.34 -30.03
CA PRO A 179 -43.11 22.59 -30.66
C PRO A 179 -43.31 23.10 -32.09
N PRO A 180 -43.57 22.20 -33.05
CA PRO A 180 -43.78 22.58 -34.44
C PRO A 180 -44.93 23.60 -34.52
N PRO A 181 -44.80 24.64 -35.37
CA PRO A 181 -45.84 25.64 -35.53
C PRO A 181 -47.16 24.97 -35.94
N PRO A 182 -48.31 25.45 -35.40
CA PRO A 182 -49.60 24.90 -35.76
C PRO A 182 -49.80 24.99 -37.28
N PRO A 183 -50.39 23.95 -37.89
CA PRO A 183 -50.63 23.96 -39.33
C PRO A 183 -51.48 25.18 -39.70
N PRO A 184 -51.15 25.88 -40.80
CA PRO A 184 -51.93 27.02 -41.25
C PRO A 184 -53.39 26.62 -41.45
N ALA A 185 -54.31 27.48 -41.01
CA ALA A 185 -55.74 27.27 -41.18
C ALA A 185 -56.04 27.02 -42.66
N VAL A 186 -56.88 26.02 -42.93
CA VAL A 186 -57.36 25.70 -44.26
C VAL A 186 -58.04 26.95 -44.81
N GLU A 187 -57.44 27.55 -45.85
CA GLU A 187 -58.10 28.61 -46.61
C GLU A 187 -59.34 27.99 -47.27
N GLU A 188 -60.51 28.32 -46.72
CA GLU A 188 -61.78 28.09 -47.40
C GLU A 188 -61.79 28.95 -48.66
N HIS A 189 -61.44 28.34 -49.79
CA HIS A 189 -61.65 28.96 -51.09
C HIS A 189 -63.15 29.24 -51.26
N PRO A 190 -63.57 30.49 -51.50
CA PRO A 190 -64.96 30.78 -51.80
C PRO A 190 -65.34 30.07 -53.11
N LEU A 191 -66.34 29.20 -53.00
CA LEU A 191 -67.08 28.67 -54.14
C LEU A 191 -67.64 29.87 -54.93
N TYR A 192 -67.11 30.08 -56.13
CA TYR A 192 -67.73 31.01 -57.07
C TYR A 192 -69.13 30.48 -57.47
N PRO A 193 -70.12 31.36 -57.68
CA PRO A 193 -71.43 31.02 -58.21
C PRO A 193 -71.38 30.60 -59.69
#